data_AF-A0A497QHQ2-F1
#
_entry.id   AF-A0A497QHQ2-F1
#
_cell.length_a   1.000
_cell.length_b   1.000
_cell.length_c   1.000
_cell.angle_alpha   90.00
_cell.angle_beta   90.00
_cell.angle_gamma   90.00
#
_symmetry.space_group_name_H-M   'P 1'
#
loop_
_entity.id
_entity.type
_entity.pdbx_description
1 polymer ?
#
loop_
_entity_poly.entity_id
_entity_poly.type
_entity_poly.pdbx_seq_one_letter_code
_entity_poly.pdbx_strand_id
1 'polypeptide(L)'
;MAKFRADHYLLAEFETVTNIQKDADKVLEALKELPQLKDLATVPQRLEGKSWVEILGRVDIPEGSKAFWAMIKKEVTEREPYNLFIRIDVNAEADDIEAAREKVKNWVETEWVPRIQKRIPLKSVRVLRPEQVYMPKLS
;
A
#
# COMPACT_ATOMS: atom_id res chain seq x y z
N MET A 1 20.48 13.26 -11.48
CA MET A 1 20.09 11.91 -11.90
C MET A 1 18.76 11.98 -12.63
N ALA A 2 18.44 10.99 -13.46
CA ALA A 2 17.13 10.95 -14.12
C ALA A 2 16.02 10.64 -13.08
N LYS A 3 14.81 11.13 -13.33
CA LYS A 3 13.63 10.86 -12.50
C LYS A 3 12.76 9.84 -13.21
N PHE A 4 12.49 8.72 -12.54
CA PHE A 4 11.63 7.67 -13.06
C PHE A 4 10.38 7.54 -12.20
N ARG A 5 9.24 7.30 -12.85
CA ARG A 5 8.01 6.92 -12.16
C ARG A 5 8.08 5.43 -11.80
N ALA A 6 7.89 5.10 -10.54
CA ALA A 6 7.91 3.75 -10.00
C ALA A 6 6.59 3.47 -9.28
N ASP A 7 5.81 2.54 -9.83
CA ASP A 7 4.52 2.08 -9.30
C ASP A 7 4.72 0.73 -8.60
N HIS A 8 4.30 0.64 -7.34
CA HIS A 8 4.38 -0.57 -6.52
C HIS A 8 3.08 -0.77 -5.74
N TYR A 9 2.74 -2.02 -5.50
CA TYR A 9 1.64 -2.42 -4.65
C TYR A 9 2.16 -3.10 -3.39
N LEU A 10 1.66 -2.68 -2.23
CA LEU A 10 1.80 -3.41 -0.97
C LEU A 10 0.51 -4.19 -0.74
N LEU A 11 0.61 -5.52 -0.71
CA LEU A 11 -0.49 -6.42 -0.38
C LEU A 11 -0.22 -7.06 0.98
N ALA A 12 -1.19 -7.01 1.89
CA ALA A 12 -1.08 -7.72 3.16
C ALA A 12 -2.38 -8.41 3.57
N GLU A 13 -2.24 -9.62 4.09
CA GLU A 13 -3.32 -10.38 4.74
C GLU A 13 -3.17 -10.23 6.26
N PHE A 14 -4.24 -9.85 6.93
CA PHE A 14 -4.23 -9.69 8.39
C PHE A 14 -4.45 -11.06 9.06
N GLU A 15 -3.87 -11.28 10.24
CA GLU A 15 -4.14 -12.52 10.99
C GLU A 15 -5.61 -12.63 11.41
N THR A 16 -6.24 -11.51 11.73
CA THR A 16 -7.65 -11.45 12.11
C THR A 16 -8.23 -10.10 11.73
N VAL A 17 -9.41 -10.10 11.10
CA VAL A 17 -10.19 -8.87 10.84
C VAL A 17 -11.41 -8.85 11.73
N THR A 18 -11.47 -7.90 12.65
CA THR A 18 -12.59 -7.76 13.58
C THR A 18 -13.52 -6.62 13.17
N ASN A 19 -12.94 -5.47 12.83
CA ASN A 19 -13.66 -4.27 12.46
C ASN A 19 -12.82 -3.48 11.46
N ILE A 20 -13.33 -3.36 10.23
CA ILE A 20 -12.60 -2.72 9.12
C ILE A 20 -12.19 -1.28 9.42
N GLN A 21 -13.00 -0.52 10.15
CA GLN A 21 -12.69 0.87 10.49
C GLN A 21 -11.55 0.91 11.51
N LYS A 22 -11.62 0.11 12.58
CA LYS A 22 -10.55 0.04 13.58
C LYS A 22 -9.24 -0.44 12.98
N ASP A 23 -9.30 -1.40 12.05
CA ASP A 23 -8.10 -1.91 11.39
C ASP A 23 -7.53 -0.89 10.40
N ALA A 24 -8.38 -0.14 9.69
CA ALA A 24 -7.96 1.00 8.88
C ALA A 24 -7.35 2.13 9.72
N ASP A 25 -7.89 2.43 10.91
CA ASP A 25 -7.33 3.42 11.82
C ASP A 25 -5.92 3.02 12.29
N LYS A 26 -5.69 1.73 12.59
CA LYS A 26 -4.33 1.24 12.91
C LYS A 26 -3.36 1.42 11.75
N VAL A 27 -3.79 1.13 10.52
CA VAL A 27 -2.97 1.34 9.32
C VAL A 27 -2.72 2.83 9.11
N LEU A 28 -3.74 3.69 9.27
CA LEU A 28 -3.60 5.14 9.19
C LEU A 28 -2.55 5.65 10.18
N GLU A 29 -2.60 5.22 11.44
CA GLU A 29 -1.62 5.60 12.45
C GLU A 29 -0.21 5.10 12.12
N ALA A 30 -0.07 3.91 11.52
CA ALA A 30 1.22 3.43 11.01
C ALA A 30 1.77 4.34 9.90
N LEU A 31 0.90 4.76 8.98
CA LEU A 31 1.28 5.61 7.84
C LEU A 31 1.59 7.05 8.28
N LYS A 32 0.96 7.57 9.32
CA LYS A 32 1.27 8.89 9.89
C LYS A 32 2.68 8.99 10.48
N GLU A 33 3.30 7.87 10.85
CA GLU A 33 4.70 7.83 11.28
C GLU A 33 5.69 8.02 10.13
N LEU A 34 5.23 8.00 8.88
CA LEU A 34 6.06 8.27 7.70
C LEU A 34 6.01 9.77 7.39
N PRO A 35 7.10 10.53 7.59
CA PRO A 35 7.09 11.98 7.43
C PRO A 35 6.78 12.43 6.00
N GLN A 36 7.00 11.57 5.00
CA GLN A 36 6.69 11.82 3.60
C GLN A 36 5.19 11.75 3.29
N LEU A 37 4.38 11.15 4.17
CA LEU A 37 2.94 11.03 3.96
C LEU A 37 2.23 12.18 4.68
N LYS A 38 1.44 12.96 3.93
CA LYS A 38 0.75 14.14 4.43
C LYS A 38 -0.75 14.05 4.18
N ASP A 39 -1.50 14.76 5.02
CA ASP A 39 -2.94 14.97 4.88
C ASP A 39 -3.72 13.65 4.82
N LEU A 40 -3.29 12.67 5.62
CA LEU A 40 -3.86 11.33 5.64
C LEU A 40 -5.23 11.31 6.31
N ALA A 41 -6.22 10.70 5.63
CA ALA A 41 -7.57 10.52 6.16
C ALA A 41 -8.18 9.19 5.72
N THR A 42 -9.03 8.61 6.58
CA THR A 42 -9.85 7.45 6.23
C THR A 42 -11.17 7.88 5.61
N VAL A 43 -11.60 7.17 4.57
CA VAL A 43 -12.88 7.38 3.90
C VAL A 43 -13.60 6.04 3.78
N PRO A 44 -14.70 5.81 4.52
CA PRO A 44 -15.47 4.59 4.39
C PRO A 44 -16.23 4.57 3.06
N GLN A 45 -16.26 3.41 2.42
CA GLN A 45 -16.92 3.17 1.14
C GLN A 45 -17.87 1.98 1.23
N ARG A 46 -18.95 2.02 0.44
CA ARG A 46 -19.94 0.95 0.37
C ARG A 46 -20.51 0.84 -1.05
N LEU A 47 -20.52 -0.37 -1.60
CA LEU A 47 -21.11 -0.66 -2.90
C LEU A 47 -21.65 -2.08 -2.92
N GLU A 48 -22.89 -2.28 -3.40
CA GLU A 48 -23.49 -3.61 -3.62
C GLU A 48 -23.31 -4.60 -2.43
N GLY A 49 -23.55 -4.12 -1.22
CA GLY A 49 -23.41 -4.93 0.00
C GLY A 49 -21.98 -5.14 0.50
N LYS A 50 -20.97 -4.76 -0.29
CA LYS A 50 -19.56 -4.72 0.13
C LYS A 50 -19.23 -3.41 0.80
N SER A 51 -18.30 -3.46 1.75
CA SER A 51 -17.77 -2.28 2.43
C SER A 51 -16.27 -2.39 2.60
N TRP A 52 -15.60 -1.26 2.44
CA TRP A 52 -14.16 -1.10 2.64
C TRP A 52 -13.89 0.29 3.21
N VAL A 53 -12.67 0.49 3.69
CA VAL A 53 -12.19 1.82 4.11
C VAL A 53 -10.98 2.15 3.26
N GLU A 54 -11.01 3.34 2.65
CA GLU A 54 -9.87 3.87 1.93
C GLU A 54 -9.04 4.76 2.85
N ILE A 55 -7.73 4.81 2.63
CA ILE A 55 -6.86 5.84 3.20
C ILE A 55 -6.33 6.67 2.03
N LEU A 56 -6.68 7.95 2.05
CA LEU A 56 -6.27 8.95 1.07
C LEU A 56 -5.25 9.89 1.69
N GLY A 57 -4.40 10.47 0.85
CA GLY A 57 -3.43 11.47 1.24
C GLY A 57 -2.50 11.82 0.09
N ARG A 58 -1.37 12.44 0.40
CA ARG A 58 -0.33 12.74 -0.59
C ARG A 58 1.05 12.28 -0.14
N VAL A 59 1.90 12.01 -1.12
CA VAL A 59 3.32 11.70 -0.93
C VAL A 59 4.12 12.95 -1.24
N ASP A 60 4.78 13.49 -0.23
CA ASP A 60 5.64 14.66 -0.29
C ASP A 60 7.10 14.20 -0.26
N ILE A 61 7.71 14.15 -1.45
CA ILE A 61 9.09 13.72 -1.67
C ILE A 61 9.85 14.72 -2.58
N PRO A 62 11.18 14.86 -2.43
CA PRO A 62 11.98 15.79 -3.22
C PRO A 62 11.86 15.60 -4.74
N GLU A 63 11.65 14.37 -5.18
CA GLU A 63 11.53 14.01 -6.60
C GLU A 63 10.23 14.50 -7.25
N GLY A 64 9.28 15.03 -6.46
CA GLY A 64 8.03 15.67 -6.90
C GLY A 64 6.77 14.93 -6.44
N SER A 65 5.67 15.68 -6.31
CA SER A 65 4.39 15.21 -5.77
C SER A 65 3.80 14.06 -6.56
N LYS A 66 3.45 13.00 -5.85
CA LYS A 66 2.70 11.85 -6.38
C LYS A 66 1.71 11.33 -5.33
N ALA A 67 0.89 10.37 -5.73
CA ALA A 67 -0.21 9.87 -4.92
C ALA A 67 0.08 8.47 -4.38
N PHE A 68 -0.48 8.17 -3.23
CA PHE A 68 -0.70 6.80 -2.81
C PHE A 68 -2.19 6.63 -2.50
N TRP A 69 -2.67 5.40 -2.59
CA TRP A 69 -4.03 5.05 -2.26
C TRP A 69 -4.01 3.72 -1.53
N ALA A 70 -4.69 3.63 -0.39
CA ALA A 70 -4.84 2.37 0.31
C ALA A 70 -6.31 1.99 0.47
N MET A 71 -6.57 0.69 0.45
CA MET A 71 -7.88 0.07 0.65
C MET A 71 -7.76 -1.04 1.68
N ILE A 72 -8.66 -1.02 2.66
CA ILE A 72 -8.80 -2.03 3.69
C ILE A 72 -10.18 -2.66 3.56
N LYS A 73 -10.22 -3.98 3.34
CA LYS A 73 -11.45 -4.77 3.21
C LYS A 73 -11.42 -6.00 4.11
N LYS A 74 -12.60 -6.48 4.48
CA LYS A 74 -12.74 -7.69 5.30
C LYS A 74 -12.55 -8.97 4.49
N GLU A 75 -13.09 -9.00 3.29
CA GLU A 75 -13.19 -10.21 2.47
C GLU A 75 -11.87 -10.51 1.75
N VAL A 76 -11.38 -11.74 1.90
CA VAL A 76 -10.23 -12.27 1.19
C VAL A 76 -10.73 -13.32 0.20
N THR A 77 -10.26 -13.26 -1.05
CA THR A 77 -10.64 -14.23 -2.10
C THR A 77 -9.38 -14.79 -2.75
N GLU A 78 -9.50 -15.84 -3.57
CA GLU A 78 -8.35 -16.36 -4.32
C GLU A 78 -7.72 -15.30 -5.25
N ARG A 79 -8.54 -14.43 -5.82
CA ARG A 79 -8.09 -13.34 -6.70
C ARG A 79 -7.50 -12.17 -5.92
N GLU A 80 -8.00 -11.95 -4.72
CA GLU A 80 -7.57 -10.87 -3.83
C GLU A 80 -7.22 -11.43 -2.45
N PRO A 81 -6.07 -12.14 -2.33
CA PRO A 81 -5.65 -12.80 -1.11
C PRO A 81 -5.01 -11.81 -0.13
N TYR A 82 -5.71 -10.70 0.15
CA TYR A 82 -5.25 -9.61 1.00
C TYR A 82 -6.43 -8.86 1.63
N ASN A 83 -6.19 -8.27 2.80
CA ASN A 83 -7.09 -7.33 3.45
C ASN A 83 -6.68 -5.89 3.18
N LEU A 84 -5.37 -5.64 3.12
CA LEU A 84 -4.78 -4.35 2.82
C LEU A 84 -4.18 -4.38 1.42
N PHE A 85 -4.57 -3.39 0.63
CA PHE A 85 -3.92 -3.01 -0.62
C PHE A 85 -3.43 -1.57 -0.48
N ILE A 86 -2.19 -1.29 -0.85
CA ILE A 86 -1.70 0.07 -1.04
C ILE A 86 -1.06 0.17 -2.42
N ARG A 87 -1.49 1.12 -3.23
CA ARG A 87 -0.77 1.56 -4.42
C ARG A 87 0.14 2.73 -4.08
N ILE A 88 1.42 2.57 -4.35
CA ILE A 88 2.46 3.59 -4.21
C ILE A 88 2.94 3.93 -5.61
N ASP A 89 2.49 5.06 -6.14
CA ASP A 89 2.93 5.58 -7.43
C ASP A 89 3.78 6.81 -7.15
N VAL A 90 5.11 6.70 -7.21
CA VAL A 90 6.03 7.79 -6.83
C VAL A 90 7.12 8.01 -7.87
N ASN A 91 7.79 9.17 -7.82
CA ASN A 91 9.03 9.36 -8.56
C ASN A 91 10.21 8.91 -7.70
N ALA A 92 11.25 8.41 -8.34
CA ALA A 92 12.54 8.15 -7.71
C ALA A 92 13.68 8.58 -8.64
N GLU A 93 14.69 9.22 -8.06
CA GLU A 93 15.95 9.48 -8.74
C GLU A 93 16.85 8.23 -8.67
N ALA A 94 17.32 7.81 -9.83
CA ALA A 94 18.24 6.70 -10.02
C ALA A 94 18.94 6.81 -11.39
N ASP A 95 19.86 5.88 -11.67
CA ASP A 95 20.56 5.81 -12.96
C ASP A 95 19.66 5.24 -14.07
N ASP A 96 18.76 4.30 -13.73
CA ASP A 96 17.77 3.72 -14.63
C ASP A 96 16.43 3.40 -13.93
N ILE A 97 15.46 2.92 -14.70
CA ILE A 97 14.11 2.59 -14.20
C ILE A 97 14.09 1.41 -13.23
N GLU A 98 14.97 0.41 -13.39
CA GLU A 98 14.99 -0.75 -12.51
C GLU A 98 15.57 -0.38 -11.15
N ALA A 99 16.65 0.42 -11.13
CA ALA A 99 17.21 0.98 -9.91
C ALA A 99 16.21 1.89 -9.18
N ALA A 100 15.44 2.71 -9.92
CA ALA A 100 14.37 3.51 -9.32
C ALA A 100 13.27 2.65 -8.69
N ARG A 101 12.89 1.56 -9.36
CA ARG A 101 11.87 0.62 -8.85
C ARG A 101 12.37 -0.11 -7.60
N GLU A 102 13.60 -0.61 -7.62
CA GLU A 102 14.22 -1.27 -6.47
C GLU A 102 14.33 -0.32 -5.27
N LYS A 103 14.72 0.95 -5.51
CA LYS A 103 14.76 1.97 -4.46
C LYS A 103 13.40 2.17 -3.78
N VAL A 104 12.33 2.28 -4.56
CA VAL A 104 10.96 2.44 -4.02
C VAL A 104 10.50 1.16 -3.31
N LYS A 105 10.76 -0.02 -3.88
CA LYS A 105 10.45 -1.31 -3.25
C LYS A 105 11.12 -1.41 -1.88
N ASN A 106 12.43 -1.17 -1.82
CA ASN A 106 13.21 -1.21 -0.59
C ASN A 106 12.68 -0.21 0.43
N TRP A 107 12.37 1.02 0.02
CA TRP A 107 11.77 2.02 0.91
C TRP A 107 10.44 1.54 1.53
N VAL A 108 9.56 0.92 0.75
CA VAL A 108 8.30 0.37 1.28
C VAL A 108 8.57 -0.81 2.21
N GLU A 109 9.45 -1.74 1.83
CA GLU A 109 9.80 -2.92 2.63
C GLU A 109 10.49 -2.56 3.95
N THR A 110 11.33 -1.54 3.98
CA THR A 110 12.10 -1.17 5.20
C THR A 110 11.38 -0.15 6.07
N GLU A 111 10.61 0.77 5.48
CA GLU A 111 9.97 1.84 6.25
C GLU A 111 8.48 1.57 6.51
N TRP A 112 7.72 1.14 5.51
CA TRP A 112 6.26 1.06 5.63
C TRP A 112 5.83 -0.23 6.33
N VAL A 113 6.35 -1.37 5.84
CA VAL A 113 5.97 -2.71 6.32
C VAL A 113 6.18 -2.86 7.83
N PRO A 114 7.35 -2.50 8.41
CA PRO A 114 7.57 -2.69 9.84
C PRO A 114 6.65 -1.83 10.71
N ARG A 115 6.28 -0.63 10.26
CA ARG A 115 5.36 0.26 10.98
C ARG A 115 3.95 -0.30 10.99
N ILE A 116 3.50 -0.86 9.86
CA ILE A 116 2.20 -1.54 9.77
C ILE A 116 2.20 -2.78 10.66
N GLN A 117 3.21 -3.65 10.56
CA GLN A 117 3.32 -4.89 11.35
C GLN A 117 3.32 -4.65 12.87
N LYS A 118 3.90 -3.54 13.33
CA LYS A 118 3.88 -3.16 14.76
C LYS A 118 2.48 -2.89 15.29
N ARG A 119 1.53 -2.50 14.43
CA ARG A 119 0.18 -2.08 14.82
C ARG A 119 -0.88 -3.11 14.46
N ILE A 120 -0.62 -3.93 13.44
CA ILE A 120 -1.53 -4.98 13.00
C ILE A 120 -0.75 -6.27 12.66
N PRO A 121 -1.05 -7.41 13.31
CA PRO A 121 -0.45 -8.68 12.96
C PRO A 121 -0.80 -9.09 11.52
N LEU A 122 0.23 -9.44 10.75
CA LEU A 122 0.11 -9.81 9.34
C LEU A 122 0.40 -11.29 9.17
N LYS A 123 -0.51 -12.02 8.53
CA LYS A 123 -0.27 -13.40 8.09
C LYS A 123 0.66 -13.45 6.89
N SER A 124 0.53 -12.49 5.98
CA SER A 124 1.43 -12.35 4.83
C SER A 124 1.53 -10.89 4.40
N VAL A 125 2.67 -10.52 3.80
CA VAL A 125 2.93 -9.20 3.23
C VAL A 125 3.83 -9.32 2.02
N ARG A 126 3.53 -8.58 0.95
CA ARG A 126 4.29 -8.57 -0.30
C ARG A 126 4.32 -7.16 -0.88
N VAL A 127 5.50 -6.71 -1.31
CA VAL A 127 5.66 -5.52 -2.16
C VAL A 127 5.93 -6.00 -3.58
N LEU A 128 5.02 -5.66 -4.48
CA LEU A 128 4.96 -6.17 -5.85
C LEU A 128 4.92 -5.01 -6.84
N ARG A 129 5.41 -5.23 -8.05
CA ARG A 129 5.10 -4.40 -9.20
C ARG A 129 3.72 -4.77 -9.76
N PRO A 130 3.02 -3.86 -10.48
CA PRO A 130 1.71 -4.13 -11.03
C PRO A 130 1.63 -5.42 -11.86
N GLU A 131 2.64 -5.71 -12.68
CA GLU A 131 2.72 -6.91 -13.52
C GLU A 131 2.91 -8.23 -12.75
N GLN A 132 3.23 -8.15 -11.45
CA GLN A 132 3.41 -9.32 -10.58
C GLN A 132 2.13 -9.69 -9.81
N VAL A 133 1.08 -8.86 -9.89
CA VAL A 133 -0.23 -9.19 -9.30
C VAL A 133 -0.98 -10.14 -10.22
N TYR A 134 -1.58 -11.17 -9.60
CA TYR A 134 -2.30 -12.29 -10.21
C TYR A 134 -2.60 -12.13 -11.72
N MET A 135 -1.77 -12.76 -12.56
CA MET A 135 -2.17 -13.14 -13.90
C MET A 135 -2.87 -14.50 -13.79
N PRO A 136 -4.16 -14.63 -14.17
CA PRO A 136 -4.78 -15.95 -14.24
C PRO A 136 -3.92 -16.82 -15.15
N LYS A 137 -3.65 -18.06 -14.74
CA LYS A 137 -3.12 -19.06 -15.67
C LYS A 137 -4.17 -19.18 -16.77
N LEU A 138 -3.82 -18.80 -18.00
CA LEU A 138 -4.60 -19.18 -19.17
C LEU A 138 -4.49 -20.70 -19.25
N SER A 139 -5.52 -21.39 -18.76
CA SER A 139 -5.73 -22.83 -18.95
C SER A 139 -6.07 -23.12 -20.39
#